data_AF-A0A9Q8TLS1-F1
#
_entry.id   AF-A0A9Q8TLS1-F1
#
_cell.length_a   1.000
_cell.length_b   1.000
_cell.length_c   1.000
_cell.angle_alpha   90.00
_cell.angle_beta   90.00
_cell.angle_gamma   90.00
#
_symmetry.space_group_name_H-M   'P 1'
#
loop_
_entity.id
_entity.type
_entity.pdbx_description
1 polymer ?
#
loop_
_entity_poly.entity_id
_entity_poly.type
_entity_poly.pdbx_seq_one_letter_code
_entity_poly.pdbx_strand_id
1 'polypeptide(L)'
;MGGSTAWNNTVRSRWYLTRPDKANASPDERILSRKKSNYSQCNNGQMTLYWKNGAFVHDNSVLNSEPIIRDQYSKKLDLERMRKHEVILSLIRSSAYQGNIYTAGQFAKRFEGEEGLGSERNIRERINNLATLGQIKFFRNAAGYGTNSKYGFLCVQDMEFKVSVGDKVEHKLIKPTHYYLQANGAVLPIKDLDILW
;
A
#
# COMPACT_ATOMS: atom_id res chain seq x y z
N MET A 1 -51.24 -2.34 28.62
CA MET A 1 -50.39 -1.25 28.08
C MET A 1 -48.93 -1.56 28.41
N GLY A 2 -48.15 -2.07 27.45
CA GLY A 2 -46.75 -2.41 27.68
C GLY A 2 -46.04 -2.60 26.36
N GLY A 3 -45.44 -1.54 25.82
CA GLY A 3 -44.85 -1.61 24.48
C GLY A 3 -43.81 -0.56 24.11
N SER A 4 -43.38 0.34 25.00
CA SER A 4 -42.48 1.46 24.60
C SER A 4 -41.14 1.54 25.36
N THR A 5 -41.04 1.00 26.57
CA THR A 5 -39.80 1.09 27.38
C THR A 5 -38.83 -0.07 27.17
N ALA A 6 -39.32 -1.28 26.89
CA ALA A 6 -38.46 -2.47 26.75
C ALA A 6 -37.49 -2.36 25.55
N TRP A 7 -38.01 -1.97 24.38
CA TRP A 7 -37.20 -1.78 23.17
C TRP A 7 -36.12 -0.70 23.34
N ASN A 8 -36.42 0.33 24.12
CA ASN A 8 -35.49 1.42 24.36
C ASN A 8 -34.22 0.98 25.09
N ASN A 9 -34.32 -0.04 25.94
CA ASN A 9 -33.21 -0.60 26.70
C ASN A 9 -32.43 -1.68 25.94
N THR A 10 -33.04 -2.44 25.04
CA THR A 10 -32.40 -3.57 24.35
C THR A 10 -31.32 -3.17 23.34
N VAL A 11 -31.46 -2.03 22.66
CA VAL A 11 -30.49 -1.64 21.61
C VAL A 11 -29.20 -1.05 22.21
N ARG A 12 -28.05 -1.45 21.66
CA ARG A 12 -26.70 -1.00 22.09
C ARG A 12 -26.21 0.24 21.34
N SER A 13 -26.84 0.56 20.22
CA SER A 13 -26.64 1.79 19.44
C SER A 13 -27.96 2.22 18.81
N ARG A 14 -28.18 3.54 18.73
CA ARG A 14 -29.35 4.13 18.07
C ARG A 14 -28.96 5.45 17.42
N TRP A 15 -29.31 5.56 16.14
CA TRP A 15 -29.11 6.73 15.31
C TRP A 15 -30.43 7.14 14.68
N TYR A 16 -30.63 8.45 14.55
CA TYR A 16 -31.79 9.05 13.89
C TYR A 16 -31.29 9.79 12.67
N LEU A 17 -32.00 9.60 11.55
CA LEU A 17 -31.80 10.36 10.35
C LEU A 17 -33.00 11.31 10.21
N THR A 18 -32.79 12.61 10.39
CA THR A 18 -33.86 13.61 10.39
C THR A 18 -33.64 14.65 9.31
N ARG A 19 -34.69 15.37 8.90
CA ARG A 19 -34.50 16.56 8.08
C ARG A 19 -33.92 17.71 8.94
N PRO A 20 -33.17 18.65 8.34
CA PRO A 20 -32.74 19.84 9.05
C PRO A 20 -33.93 20.72 9.37
N ASP A 21 -33.93 21.29 10.57
CA ASP A 21 -34.91 22.31 10.97
C ASP A 21 -34.40 23.70 10.54
N LYS A 22 -34.33 23.92 9.22
CA LYS A 22 -33.89 25.18 8.60
C LYS A 22 -34.83 25.54 7.46
N ALA A 23 -35.20 26.83 7.37
CA ALA A 23 -36.18 27.32 6.39
C ALA A 23 -35.80 27.05 4.92
N ASN A 24 -34.50 26.97 4.60
CA ASN A 24 -33.97 26.73 3.26
C ASN A 24 -33.17 25.42 3.15
N ALA A 25 -33.52 24.40 3.94
CA ALA A 25 -32.85 23.11 3.88
C ALA A 25 -33.06 22.43 2.51
N SER A 26 -32.01 21.83 1.96
CA SER A 26 -32.15 21.04 0.73
C SER A 26 -33.08 19.85 0.97
N PRO A 27 -33.98 19.48 0.03
CA PRO A 27 -34.82 18.29 0.13
C PRO A 27 -34.02 16.98 0.33
N ASP A 28 -32.76 16.99 -0.10
CA ASP A 28 -31.84 15.86 -0.04
C ASP A 28 -31.01 15.83 1.24
N GLU A 29 -30.99 16.91 2.02
CA GLU A 29 -30.20 17.02 3.25
C GLU A 29 -30.83 16.21 4.39
N ARG A 30 -29.99 15.49 5.14
CA ARG A 30 -30.36 14.71 6.33
C ARG A 30 -29.33 14.90 7.42
N ILE A 31 -29.78 14.97 8.66
CA ILE A 31 -28.94 15.03 9.85
C ILE A 31 -28.94 13.64 10.49
N LEU A 32 -27.78 13.00 10.52
CA LEU A 32 -27.54 11.79 11.27
C LEU A 32 -27.14 12.17 12.71
N SER A 33 -28.01 11.89 13.67
CA SER A 33 -27.80 12.18 15.09
C SER A 33 -27.82 10.91 15.93
N ARG A 34 -26.87 10.79 16.87
CA ARG A 34 -26.79 9.65 17.79
C ARG A 34 -27.69 9.89 18.99
N LYS A 35 -28.55 8.93 19.32
CA LYS A 35 -29.44 8.99 20.50
C LYS A 35 -29.09 7.99 21.59
N LYS A 36 -28.37 6.91 21.26
CA LYS A 36 -27.84 5.95 22.24
C LYS A 36 -26.58 5.31 21.68
N SER A 37 -25.54 5.16 22.52
CA SER A 37 -24.37 4.36 22.17
C SER A 37 -23.60 3.99 23.43
N ASN A 38 -23.45 2.69 23.68
CA ASN A 38 -22.84 2.19 24.92
C ASN A 38 -21.30 2.08 24.83
N TYR A 39 -20.72 2.10 23.62
CA TYR A 39 -19.29 1.79 23.39
C TYR A 39 -18.55 2.85 22.55
N SER A 40 -19.11 4.05 22.37
CA SER A 40 -18.48 5.11 21.58
C SER A 40 -18.03 6.30 22.43
N GLN A 41 -17.17 7.15 21.86
CA GLN A 41 -16.74 8.42 22.44
C GLN A 41 -17.94 9.28 22.89
N CYS A 42 -17.83 9.99 24.02
CA CYS A 42 -18.89 10.80 24.65
C CYS A 42 -19.13 12.15 23.94
N ASN A 43 -19.06 12.19 22.61
CA ASN A 43 -19.34 13.38 21.80
C ASN A 43 -20.76 13.37 21.23
N ASN A 44 -21.51 14.46 21.39
CA ASN A 44 -22.84 14.62 20.77
C ASN A 44 -22.74 15.04 19.29
N GLY A 45 -21.87 14.37 18.54
CA GLY A 45 -21.62 14.68 17.13
C GLY A 45 -22.87 14.43 16.28
N GLN A 46 -23.33 15.47 15.58
CA GLN A 46 -24.26 15.35 14.47
C GLN A 46 -23.46 15.40 13.17
N MET A 47 -23.93 14.67 12.16
CA MET A 47 -23.30 14.62 10.85
C MET A 47 -24.34 14.92 9.77
N THR A 48 -24.01 15.81 8.83
CA THR A 48 -24.90 16.14 7.70
C THR A 48 -24.62 15.25 6.51
N LEU A 49 -25.67 14.65 5.96
CA LEU A 49 -25.67 13.79 4.78
C LEU A 49 -26.58 14.38 3.72
N TYR A 50 -26.36 14.05 2.45
CA TYR A 50 -27.19 14.40 1.32
C TYR A 50 -27.55 13.15 0.53
N TRP A 51 -28.78 13.08 0.06
CA TRP A 51 -29.18 12.06 -0.91
C TRP A 51 -28.65 12.41 -2.30
N LYS A 52 -27.91 11.50 -2.93
CA LYS A 52 -27.40 11.65 -4.30
C LYS A 52 -27.35 10.29 -4.99
N ASN A 53 -28.01 10.16 -6.14
CA ASN A 53 -27.98 8.96 -7.00
C ASN A 53 -28.22 7.63 -6.25
N GLY A 54 -29.18 7.60 -5.32
CA GLY A 54 -29.53 6.38 -4.59
C GLY A 54 -28.73 6.12 -3.31
N ALA A 55 -27.83 7.02 -2.91
CA ALA A 55 -26.99 6.87 -1.72
C ALA A 55 -26.96 8.15 -0.87
N PHE A 56 -26.69 8.01 0.43
CA PHE A 56 -26.37 9.13 1.31
C PHE A 56 -24.87 9.43 1.26
N VAL A 57 -24.51 10.67 0.93
CA VAL A 57 -23.14 11.18 0.87
C VAL A 57 -22.95 12.28 1.91
N HIS A 58 -21.79 12.35 2.56
CA HIS A 58 -21.49 13.44 3.51
C HIS A 58 -21.09 14.73 2.76
N ASP A 59 -21.41 15.92 3.31
CA ASP A 59 -20.75 17.16 2.87
C ASP A 59 -19.30 17.11 3.31
N ASN A 60 -18.45 16.52 2.50
CA ASN A 60 -17.04 16.78 2.64
C ASN A 60 -16.50 17.01 1.23
N SER A 61 -16.50 18.27 0.83
CA SER A 61 -15.53 18.82 -0.13
C SER A 61 -14.07 18.59 0.32
N VAL A 62 -13.86 18.05 1.52
CA VAL A 62 -12.59 17.52 2.02
C VAL A 62 -12.79 16.12 2.60
N LEU A 63 -13.15 15.14 1.76
CA LEU A 63 -12.66 13.78 2.03
C LEU A 63 -11.18 13.78 1.64
N ASN A 64 -10.33 14.36 2.50
CA ASN A 64 -9.01 13.76 2.64
C ASN A 64 -9.31 12.31 2.98
N SER A 65 -8.89 11.40 2.11
CA SER A 65 -9.00 9.96 2.26
C SER A 65 -8.11 9.47 3.40
N GLU A 66 -8.15 10.14 4.55
CA GLU A 66 -7.53 9.70 5.77
C GLU A 66 -8.49 8.73 6.46
N PRO A 67 -8.04 7.50 6.78
CA PRO A 67 -8.90 6.46 7.32
C PRO A 67 -9.43 6.86 8.72
N ILE A 68 -10.75 7.11 8.80
CA ILE A 68 -11.50 7.60 9.98
C ILE A 68 -11.57 6.57 11.14
N ILE A 69 -10.95 5.39 11.03
CA ILE A 69 -11.03 4.34 12.06
C ILE A 69 -9.62 3.82 12.34
N ARG A 70 -9.12 4.10 13.55
CA ARG A 70 -7.84 3.63 14.13
C ARG A 70 -6.56 4.36 13.65
N ASP A 71 -6.61 5.69 13.59
CA ASP A 71 -5.50 6.57 13.13
C ASP A 71 -4.10 6.14 13.62
N GLN A 72 -3.89 5.95 14.92
CA GLN A 72 -2.58 5.55 15.46
C GLN A 72 -2.14 4.12 15.07
N TYR A 73 -3.08 3.18 14.99
CA TYR A 73 -2.77 1.77 14.69
C TYR A 73 -2.48 1.58 13.19
N SER A 74 -3.27 2.24 12.33
CA SER A 74 -3.10 2.24 10.88
C SER A 74 -1.79 2.95 10.50
N LYS A 75 -1.51 4.13 11.08
CA LYS A 75 -0.22 4.82 10.91
C LYS A 75 0.95 3.95 11.33
N LYS A 76 0.85 3.25 12.47
CA LYS A 76 1.88 2.32 12.92
C LYS A 76 2.10 1.18 11.92
N LEU A 77 1.02 0.59 11.39
CA LEU A 77 1.09 -0.48 10.38
C LEU A 77 1.69 0.00 9.06
N ASP A 78 1.42 1.24 8.67
CA ASP A 78 1.93 1.83 7.43
C ASP A 78 3.41 2.19 7.58
N LEU A 79 3.82 2.73 8.73
CA LEU A 79 5.23 2.94 9.07
C LEU A 79 6.01 1.62 9.08
N GLU A 80 5.47 0.57 9.70
CA GLU A 80 6.10 -0.76 9.67
C GLU A 80 6.16 -1.33 8.25
N ARG A 81 5.15 -1.09 7.41
CA ARG A 81 5.21 -1.47 6.00
C ARG A 81 6.31 -0.74 5.27
N MET A 82 6.41 0.58 5.42
CA MET A 82 7.47 1.40 4.81
C MET A 82 8.86 0.96 5.27
N ARG A 83 9.05 0.73 6.57
CA ARG A 83 10.32 0.23 7.12
C ARG A 83 10.76 -1.06 6.44
N LYS A 84 9.85 -2.02 6.28
CA LYS A 84 10.13 -3.31 5.62
C LYS A 84 10.40 -3.16 4.12
N HIS A 85 9.73 -2.22 3.44
CA HIS A 85 10.03 -1.91 2.05
C HIS A 85 11.45 -1.36 1.90
N GLU A 86 11.84 -0.40 2.73
CA GLU A 86 13.20 0.17 2.73
C GLU A 86 14.27 -0.88 3.01
N VAL A 87 14.03 -1.80 3.95
CA VAL A 87 14.96 -2.91 4.22
C VAL A 87 15.15 -3.79 2.99
N ILE A 88 14.08 -4.14 2.26
CA ILE A 88 14.19 -4.92 1.02
C ILE A 88 15.03 -4.19 -0.02
N LEU A 89 14.78 -2.89 -0.23
CA LEU A 89 15.53 -2.08 -1.20
C LEU A 89 17.01 -2.01 -0.84
N SER A 90 17.32 -1.77 0.44
CA SER A 90 18.68 -1.73 0.97
C SER A 90 19.42 -3.06 0.80
N LEU A 91 18.76 -4.19 1.11
CA LEU A 91 19.34 -5.52 0.96
C LEU A 91 19.63 -5.88 -0.50
N ILE A 92 18.77 -5.47 -1.43
CA ILE A 92 19.03 -5.67 -2.87
C ILE A 92 20.28 -4.88 -3.29
N ARG A 93 20.41 -3.61 -2.87
CA ARG A 93 21.59 -2.78 -3.17
C ARG A 93 22.87 -3.38 -2.58
N SER A 94 22.86 -3.72 -1.30
CA SER A 94 24.05 -4.25 -0.62
C SER A 94 24.47 -5.60 -1.20
N SER A 95 23.50 -6.45 -1.54
CA SER A 95 23.77 -7.73 -2.22
C SER A 95 24.43 -7.52 -3.58
N ALA A 96 23.92 -6.59 -4.39
CA ALA A 96 24.49 -6.27 -5.69
C ALA A 96 25.92 -5.72 -5.54
N TYR A 97 26.16 -4.88 -4.53
CA TYR A 97 27.49 -4.34 -4.23
C TYR A 97 28.50 -5.44 -3.83
N GLN A 98 28.02 -6.53 -3.22
CA GLN A 98 28.85 -7.71 -2.93
C GLN A 98 29.06 -8.60 -4.16
N GLY A 99 28.35 -8.37 -5.27
CA GLY A 99 28.41 -9.17 -6.49
C GLY A 99 27.32 -10.24 -6.60
N ASN A 100 26.28 -10.17 -5.76
CA ASN A 100 25.16 -11.11 -5.78
C ASN A 100 23.90 -10.44 -6.35
N ILE A 101 23.30 -11.09 -7.34
CA ILE A 101 22.00 -10.67 -7.92
C ILE A 101 20.99 -11.79 -7.75
N TYR A 102 19.73 -11.40 -7.52
CA TYR A 102 18.67 -12.34 -7.21
C TYR A 102 17.44 -12.10 -8.06
N THR A 103 16.77 -13.20 -8.42
CA THR A 103 15.37 -13.17 -8.86
C THR A 103 14.44 -13.01 -7.66
N ALA A 104 13.19 -12.58 -7.86
CA ALA A 104 12.20 -12.42 -6.77
C ALA A 104 12.06 -13.67 -5.88
N GLY A 105 12.10 -14.87 -6.49
CA GLY A 105 12.04 -16.13 -5.74
C GLY A 105 13.33 -16.46 -4.98
N GLN A 106 14.50 -16.24 -5.59
CA GLN A 106 15.79 -16.49 -4.91
C GLN A 106 16.00 -15.53 -3.75
N PHE A 107 15.65 -14.25 -3.93
CA PHE A 107 15.72 -13.25 -2.87
C PHE A 107 14.82 -13.65 -1.70
N ALA A 108 13.57 -13.99 -1.99
CA ALA A 108 12.61 -14.35 -0.95
C ALA A 108 13.03 -15.59 -0.15
N LYS A 109 13.65 -16.59 -0.79
CA LYS A 109 14.18 -17.77 -0.09
C LYS A 109 15.43 -17.47 0.72
N ARG A 110 16.31 -16.59 0.22
CA ARG A 110 17.59 -16.28 0.87
C ARG A 110 17.40 -15.47 2.15
N PHE A 111 16.42 -14.57 2.16
CA PHE A 111 16.14 -13.62 3.24
C PHE A 111 14.86 -13.98 4.02
N GLU A 112 14.36 -15.20 3.88
CA GLU A 112 13.22 -15.68 4.68
C GLU A 112 13.60 -15.72 6.16
N GLY A 113 12.79 -15.11 7.02
CA GLY A 113 13.05 -15.05 8.46
C GLY A 113 14.12 -14.05 8.89
N GLU A 114 14.86 -13.43 7.96
CA GLU A 114 15.86 -12.40 8.26
C GLU A 114 15.19 -11.00 8.37
N GLU A 115 15.77 -10.12 9.20
CA GLU A 115 15.38 -8.70 9.35
C GLU A 115 13.88 -8.43 9.65
N GLY A 116 13.15 -9.44 10.13
CA GLY A 116 11.70 -9.33 10.39
C GLY A 116 10.85 -9.17 9.12
N LEU A 117 11.38 -9.56 7.95
CA LEU A 117 10.70 -9.46 6.65
C LEU A 117 9.50 -10.43 6.54
N GLY A 118 9.57 -11.54 7.27
CA GLY A 118 8.52 -12.57 7.33
C GLY A 118 8.84 -13.79 6.46
N SER A 119 7.80 -14.50 6.02
CA SER A 119 7.91 -15.69 5.17
C SER A 119 8.25 -15.36 3.71
N GLU A 120 8.72 -16.36 2.96
CA GLU A 120 9.01 -16.26 1.51
C GLU A 120 7.84 -15.61 0.77
N ARG A 121 6.61 -16.05 1.07
CA ARG A 121 5.38 -15.52 0.44
C ARG A 121 5.21 -14.02 0.67
N ASN A 122 5.40 -13.55 1.91
CA ASN A 122 5.25 -12.14 2.25
C ASN A 122 6.32 -11.28 1.57
N ILE A 123 7.54 -11.81 1.45
CA ILE A 123 8.63 -11.11 0.75
C ILE A 123 8.30 -10.97 -0.74
N ARG A 124 7.81 -12.04 -1.38
CA ARG A 124 7.40 -11.99 -2.80
C ARG A 124 6.26 -11.02 -3.04
N GLU A 125 5.27 -11.00 -2.16
CA GLU A 125 4.16 -10.05 -2.24
C GLU A 125 4.65 -8.59 -2.11
N ARG A 126 5.56 -8.32 -1.17
CA ARG A 126 6.19 -6.99 -1.02
C ARG A 126 6.99 -6.58 -2.25
N ILE A 127 7.76 -7.50 -2.83
CA ILE A 127 8.50 -7.25 -4.08
C ILE A 127 7.54 -6.90 -5.22
N ASN A 128 6.43 -7.62 -5.36
CA ASN A 128 5.42 -7.31 -6.37
C ASN A 128 4.77 -5.94 -6.16
N ASN A 129 4.49 -5.56 -4.91
CA ASN A 129 3.97 -4.24 -4.57
C ASN A 129 4.99 -3.14 -4.92
N LEU A 130 6.27 -3.34 -4.59
CA LEU A 130 7.35 -2.41 -4.94
C LEU A 130 7.57 -2.31 -6.45
N ALA A 131 7.39 -3.41 -7.18
CA ALA A 131 7.45 -3.42 -8.64
C ALA A 131 6.25 -2.67 -9.26
N THR A 132 5.08 -2.84 -8.67
CA THR A 132 3.86 -2.11 -9.02
C THR A 132 4.09 -0.61 -8.83
N LEU A 133 4.65 -0.19 -7.70
CA LEU A 133 5.02 1.20 -7.40
C LEU A 133 6.17 1.74 -8.28
N GLY A 134 6.84 0.90 -9.07
CA GLY A 134 7.98 1.29 -9.92
C GLY A 134 9.31 1.42 -9.19
N GLN A 135 9.36 1.16 -7.87
CA GLN A 135 10.58 1.19 -7.06
C GLN A 135 11.49 -0.02 -7.33
N ILE A 136 10.90 -1.14 -7.75
CA ILE A 136 11.63 -2.29 -8.28
C ILE A 136 11.33 -2.42 -9.77
N LYS A 137 12.39 -2.53 -10.56
CA LYS A 137 12.33 -2.85 -11.99
C LYS A 137 13.08 -4.16 -12.22
N PHE A 138 13.16 -4.63 -13.46
CA PHE A 138 13.78 -5.91 -13.77
C PHE A 138 14.86 -5.78 -14.85
N PHE A 139 15.85 -6.66 -14.79
CA PHE A 139 16.77 -6.88 -15.90
C PHE A 139 17.02 -8.36 -16.15
N ARG A 140 17.33 -8.69 -17.41
CA ARG A 140 17.56 -10.09 -17.83
C ARG A 140 19.03 -10.43 -18.05
N ASN A 141 19.88 -9.43 -18.27
CA ASN A 141 21.29 -9.64 -18.56
C ASN A 141 22.14 -8.82 -17.58
N ALA A 142 22.81 -9.50 -16.66
CA ALA A 142 23.92 -8.94 -15.93
C ALA A 142 25.16 -9.80 -16.19
N ALA A 143 26.18 -9.18 -16.79
CA ALA A 143 27.52 -9.74 -16.92
C ALA A 143 27.59 -11.21 -17.41
N GLY A 144 26.68 -11.62 -18.31
CA GLY A 144 26.67 -12.98 -18.88
C GLY A 144 25.80 -14.01 -18.13
N TYR A 145 25.19 -13.65 -17.00
CA TYR A 145 24.22 -14.51 -16.30
C TYR A 145 22.82 -14.36 -16.94
N GLY A 146 22.36 -15.42 -17.60
CA GLY A 146 20.99 -15.55 -18.07
C GLY A 146 20.05 -16.10 -16.99
N THR A 147 18.77 -15.78 -17.08
CA THR A 147 17.75 -16.30 -16.15
C THR A 147 16.52 -16.79 -16.90
N ASN A 148 16.01 -17.95 -16.49
CA ASN A 148 14.76 -18.53 -17.00
C ASN A 148 13.53 -18.00 -16.24
N SER A 149 13.72 -17.09 -15.29
CA SER A 149 12.61 -16.48 -14.54
C SER A 149 11.76 -15.59 -15.44
N LYS A 150 10.43 -15.70 -15.32
CA LYS A 150 9.44 -14.90 -16.07
C LYS A 150 9.76 -13.39 -16.04
N TYR A 151 10.17 -12.90 -14.87
CA TYR A 151 10.41 -11.48 -14.60
C TYR A 151 11.87 -11.05 -14.80
N GLY A 152 12.84 -11.95 -14.60
CA GLY A 152 14.26 -11.62 -14.58
C GLY A 152 14.83 -11.39 -13.16
N PHE A 153 15.98 -10.72 -13.09
CA PHE A 153 16.63 -10.26 -11.86
C PHE A 153 16.05 -8.92 -11.38
N LEU A 154 16.10 -8.68 -10.07
CA LEU A 154 15.62 -7.46 -9.44
C LEU A 154 16.60 -6.30 -9.65
N CYS A 155 16.06 -5.14 -10.04
CA CYS A 155 16.79 -3.88 -10.15
C CYS A 155 16.14 -2.85 -9.22
N VAL A 156 16.96 -2.12 -8.47
CA VAL A 156 16.51 -0.98 -7.67
C VAL A 156 17.27 0.28 -8.10
N GLN A 157 16.76 1.44 -7.71
CA GLN A 157 17.43 2.71 -7.97
C GLN A 157 18.83 2.73 -7.34
N ASP A 158 19.81 3.28 -8.04
CA ASP A 158 21.21 3.38 -7.61
C ASP A 158 21.87 2.03 -7.27
N MET A 159 21.48 0.97 -7.98
CA MET A 159 22.05 -0.37 -7.77
C MET A 159 23.38 -0.52 -8.53
N GLU A 160 24.47 -0.64 -7.78
CA GLU A 160 25.80 -0.94 -8.32
C GLU A 160 26.14 -2.42 -8.13
N PHE A 161 26.62 -3.05 -9.20
CA PHE A 161 27.00 -4.44 -9.21
C PHE A 161 28.51 -4.60 -9.35
N LYS A 162 29.08 -5.43 -8.47
CA LYS A 162 30.49 -5.78 -8.51
C LYS A 162 30.77 -6.69 -9.72
N VAL A 163 31.50 -6.17 -10.70
CA VAL A 163 31.99 -6.92 -11.86
C VAL A 163 33.49 -7.15 -11.67
N SER A 164 33.91 -8.41 -11.64
CA SER A 164 35.32 -8.79 -11.73
C SER A 164 35.73 -8.91 -13.20
N VAL A 165 36.46 -7.92 -13.72
CA VAL A 165 37.04 -7.99 -15.07
C VAL A 165 38.55 -8.22 -14.90
N GLY A 166 38.98 -9.48 -14.96
CA GLY A 166 40.37 -9.87 -14.64
C GLY A 166 40.67 -9.75 -13.14
N ASP A 167 41.85 -9.20 -12.79
CA ASP A 167 42.29 -8.98 -11.40
C ASP A 167 41.73 -7.71 -10.74
N LYS A 168 40.91 -6.93 -11.45
CA LYS A 168 40.32 -5.69 -10.92
C LYS A 168 38.84 -5.86 -10.61
N VAL A 169 38.47 -5.39 -9.44
CA VAL A 169 37.08 -5.29 -8.97
C VAL A 169 36.56 -3.90 -9.33
N GLU A 170 35.59 -3.83 -10.23
CA GLU A 170 34.88 -2.59 -10.57
C GLU A 170 33.41 -2.67 -10.18
N HIS A 171 32.84 -1.55 -9.73
CA HIS A 171 31.42 -1.43 -9.42
C HIS A 171 30.73 -0.72 -10.58
N LYS A 172 29.79 -1.42 -11.23
CA LYS A 172 29.06 -0.91 -12.40
C LYS A 172 27.60 -0.67 -12.06
N LEU A 173 27.11 0.54 -12.35
CA LEU A 173 25.70 0.87 -12.19
C LEU A 173 24.83 0.03 -13.13
N ILE A 174 23.88 -0.71 -12.58
CA ILE A 174 22.92 -1.50 -13.35
C ILE A 174 21.71 -0.64 -13.70
N LYS A 175 21.40 -0.57 -14.99
CA LYS A 175 20.19 0.07 -15.51
C LYS A 175 19.07 -0.97 -15.67
N PRO A 176 17.83 -0.67 -15.23
CA PRO A 176 16.70 -1.52 -15.51
C PRO A 176 16.46 -1.61 -17.02
N THR A 177 16.09 -2.80 -17.49
CA THR A 177 15.77 -3.03 -18.92
C THR A 177 14.29 -3.30 -19.13
N HIS A 178 13.58 -3.72 -18.09
CA HIS A 178 12.15 -3.99 -18.14
C HIS A 178 11.45 -3.41 -16.90
N TYR A 179 10.20 -3.01 -17.06
CA TYR A 179 9.36 -2.54 -15.96
C TYR A 179 8.08 -3.39 -15.85
N TYR A 180 7.47 -3.36 -14.67
CA TYR A 180 6.22 -4.05 -14.39
C TYR A 180 5.02 -3.14 -14.71
N LEU A 181 4.12 -3.60 -15.58
CA LEU A 181 2.90 -2.88 -15.89
C LEU A 181 1.79 -3.29 -14.91
N GLN A 182 1.32 -2.35 -14.09
CA GLN A 182 0.27 -2.62 -13.09
C GLN A 182 -1.03 -3.17 -13.73
N ALA A 183 -1.36 -2.73 -14.95
CA ALA A 183 -2.65 -3.00 -15.59
C ALA A 183 -2.89 -4.49 -15.91
N ASN A 184 -1.84 -5.27 -16.19
CA ASN A 184 -1.97 -6.68 -16.57
C ASN A 184 -0.86 -7.58 -16.00
N GLY A 185 0.03 -7.04 -15.17
CA GLY A 185 1.17 -7.76 -14.61
C GLY A 185 2.21 -8.21 -15.63
N ALA A 186 2.21 -7.61 -16.84
CA ALA A 186 3.21 -7.88 -17.85
C ALA A 186 4.52 -7.16 -17.55
N VAL A 187 5.63 -7.76 -17.98
CA VAL A 187 6.97 -7.17 -17.92
C VAL A 187 7.32 -6.68 -19.31
N LEU A 188 7.42 -5.37 -19.48
CA LEU A 188 7.67 -4.74 -20.77
C LEU A 188 9.08 -4.14 -20.84
N PRO A 189 9.76 -4.21 -22.00
CA PRO A 189 11.06 -3.57 -22.17
C PRO A 189 10.93 -2.06 -22.10
N ILE A 190 11.88 -1.41 -21.44
CA ILE A 190 12.00 0.05 -21.39
C ILE A 190 12.64 0.49 -22.71
N LYS A 191 11.90 1.25 -23.53
CA LYS A 191 12.37 1.73 -24.83
C LYS A 191 13.17 3.05 -24.74
N ASP A 192 12.87 3.89 -23.74
CA ASP A 192 13.53 5.18 -23.53
C ASP A 192 14.37 5.21 -22.24
N LEU A 193 15.65 5.56 -22.38
CA LEU A 193 16.62 5.62 -21.28
C LEU A 193 16.43 6.82 -20.34
N ASP A 194 15.55 7.78 -20.65
CA ASP A 194 15.35 8.99 -19.83
C ASP A 194 14.29 8.78 -18.72
N ILE A 195 13.65 7.61 -18.65
CA ILE A 195 12.64 7.27 -17.63
C ILE A 195 13.17 6.14 -16.72
N LEU A 196 14.45 6.25 -16.34
CA LEU A 196 15.10 5.17 -15.60
C LEU A 196 14.60 5.07 -14.16
N TRP A 197 14.12 6.15 -13.53
CA TRP A 197 13.50 6.17 -12.21
C TRP A 197 12.54 7.35 -12.06
#